data_AF-A0A1Z8ULU2-F1
#
_entry.id   AF-A0A1Z8ULU2-F1
#
_cell.length_a   1.000
_cell.length_b   1.000
_cell.length_c   1.000
_cell.angle_alpha   90.00
_cell.angle_beta   90.00
_cell.angle_gamma   90.00
#
_symmetry.space_group_name_H-M   'P 1'
#
loop_
_entity.id
_entity.type
_entity.pdbx_description
1 polymer ?
#
loop_
_entity_poly.entity_id
_entity_poly.type
_entity_poly.pdbx_seq_one_letter_code
_entity_poly.pdbx_strand_id
1 'polypeptide(L)' 'MSATDTRAEFCGMIDDWWCQLFAMRLGAPTPSERTKHRFISFVEDRCHEVGSWKVTDDDLCKLFPEFIDRLGEW' A
#
# COMPACT_ATOMS: atom_id res chain seq x y z
N MET A 1 17.25 -17.30 -5.14
CA MET A 1 16.34 -16.13 -5.27
C MET A 1 16.91 -15.04 -4.38
N SER A 2 17.26 -13.88 -4.93
CA SER A 2 17.83 -12.77 -4.16
C SER A 2 16.73 -12.08 -3.35
N ALA A 3 16.96 -11.75 -2.08
CA ALA A 3 15.97 -11.07 -1.22
C ALA A 3 15.51 -9.70 -1.77
N THR A 4 16.23 -9.14 -2.75
CA THR A 4 15.88 -7.89 -3.43
C THR A 4 14.67 -8.05 -4.36
N ASP A 5 14.48 -9.24 -4.96
CA ASP A 5 13.37 -9.52 -5.87
C ASP A 5 12.03 -9.46 -5.12
N THR A 6 11.99 -10.05 -3.93
CA THR A 6 10.76 -10.19 -3.15
C THR A 6 10.19 -8.87 -2.63
N ARG A 7 11.05 -7.89 -2.31
CA ARG A 7 10.58 -6.56 -1.88
C ARG A 7 10.05 -5.75 -3.07
N ALA A 8 10.74 -5.81 -4.21
CA ALA A 8 10.29 -5.13 -5.42
C ALA A 8 8.93 -5.66 -5.90
N GLU A 9 8.75 -6.99 -5.88
CA GLU A 9 7.47 -7.65 -6.18
C GLU A 9 6.36 -7.20 -5.22
N PHE A 10 6.65 -7.17 -3.91
CA PHE A 10 5.71 -6.71 -2.89
C PHE A 10 5.27 -5.26 -3.11
N CYS A 11 6.21 -4.34 -3.31
CA CYS A 11 5.91 -2.94 -3.59
C CYS A 11 5.13 -2.78 -4.90
N GLY A 12 5.47 -3.55 -5.93
CA GLY A 12 4.75 -3.55 -7.21
C GLY A 12 3.30 -3.98 -7.06
N MET A 13 3.03 -5.04 -6.29
CA MET A 13 1.66 -5.47 -6.00
C MET A 13 0.83 -4.39 -5.30
N ILE A 14 1.43 -3.65 -4.35
CA ILE A 14 0.74 -2.55 -3.66
C ILE A 14 0.52 -1.35 -4.59
N ASP A 15 1.49 -1.03 -5.45
CA ASP A 15 1.38 0.02 -6.46
C ASP A 15 0.26 -0.26 -7.47
N ASP A 16 0.17 -1.50 -7.96
CA ASP A 16 -0.90 -1.96 -8.84
C ASP A 16 -2.27 -1.85 -8.16
N TRP A 17 -2.35 -2.29 -6.89
CA TRP A 17 -3.57 -2.18 -6.11
C TRP A 17 -3.99 -0.72 -5.88
N TRP A 18 -3.04 0.17 -5.59
CA TRP A 18 -3.28 1.60 -5.42
C TRP A 18 -3.84 2.22 -6.70
N CYS A 19 -3.26 1.90 -7.84
CA CYS A 19 -3.75 2.36 -9.14
C CYS A 19 -5.16 1.83 -9.41
N GLN A 20 -5.42 0.56 -9.14
CA GLN A 20 -6.74 -0.07 -9.30
C GLN A 20 -7.80 0.57 -8.39
N LEU A 21 -7.47 0.86 -7.14
CA LEU A 21 -8.36 1.51 -6.18
C LEU A 21 -8.86 2.85 -6.75
N PHE A 22 -7.93 3.72 -7.14
CA PHE A 22 -8.30 5.06 -7.61
C PHE A 22 -9.00 5.03 -8.97
N ALA A 23 -8.45 4.30 -9.94
CA ALA A 23 -8.98 4.29 -11.30
C ALA A 23 -10.32 3.54 -11.42
N MET A 24 -10.47 2.39 -10.74
CA MET A 24 -11.60 1.49 -10.97
C MET A 24 -12.64 1.50 -9.85
N ARG A 25 -12.25 1.77 -8.59
CA ARG A 25 -13.16 1.68 -7.44
C ARG A 25 -13.67 3.06 -7.00
N LEU A 26 -12.77 4.05 -6.96
CA LEU A 26 -13.11 5.42 -6.56
C LEU A 26 -13.51 6.31 -7.75
N GLY A 27 -13.01 6.01 -8.94
CA GLY A 27 -13.21 6.86 -10.13
C GLY A 27 -12.52 8.21 -10.00
N ALA A 28 -11.35 8.25 -9.37
CA ALA A 28 -10.60 9.46 -9.08
C ALA A 28 -9.15 9.34 -9.60
N PRO A 29 -8.48 10.46 -9.92
CA PRO A 29 -7.05 10.44 -10.20
C PRO A 29 -6.27 9.97 -8.97
N THR A 30 -5.14 9.31 -9.20
CA THR A 30 -4.24 8.93 -8.11
C THR A 30 -3.70 10.19 -7.40
N PRO A 31 -3.53 10.15 -6.07
CA PRO A 31 -2.85 11.20 -5.33
C PRO A 31 -1.37 11.32 -5.77
N SER A 32 -0.68 12.34 -5.23
CA SER A 32 0.74 12.55 -5.53
C SER A 32 1.59 11.29 -5.30
N GLU A 33 2.66 11.14 -6.08
CA GLU A 33 3.63 10.05 -5.90
C GLU A 33 4.13 9.98 -4.45
N ARG A 34 4.31 11.13 -3.79
CA ARG A 34 4.68 11.18 -2.36
C ARG A 34 3.65 10.49 -1.46
N THR A 35 2.36 10.70 -1.70
CA THR A 35 1.28 10.07 -0.93
C THR A 35 1.26 8.56 -1.17
N LYS A 36 1.44 8.13 -2.42
CA LYS A 36 1.55 6.71 -2.77
C LYS A 36 2.72 6.02 -2.07
N HIS A 37 3.91 6.63 -2.10
CA HIS A 37 5.08 6.10 -1.39
C HIS A 37 4.83 6.01 0.12
N ARG A 38 4.16 7.02 0.72
CA ARG A 38 3.77 6.96 2.13
C ARG A 38 2.83 5.79 2.43
N PHE A 39 1.87 5.51 1.54
CA PHE A 39 1.00 4.36 1.70
C PHE A 39 1.77 3.04 1.63
N ILE A 40 2.67 2.87 0.64
CA ILE A 40 3.50 1.66 0.53
C ILE A 40 4.33 1.46 1.79
N SER A 41 5.00 2.50 2.29
CA SER A 41 5.76 2.42 3.55
C SER A 41 4.89 2.12 4.75
N PHE A 42 3.68 2.69 4.82
CA PHE A 42 2.72 2.36 5.88
C PHE A 42 2.35 0.88 5.87
N VAL A 43 2.10 0.29 4.71
CA VAL A 43 1.81 -1.15 4.59
C VAL A 43 3.04 -1.99 4.95
N GLU A 44 4.24 -1.59 4.53
CA GLU A 44 5.50 -2.25 4.94
C GLU A 44 5.64 -2.28 6.46
N ASP A 45 5.42 -1.15 7.14
CA ASP A 45 5.51 -1.06 8.60
C ASP A 45 4.52 -2.02 9.28
N ARG A 46 3.28 -2.10 8.80
CA ARG A 46 2.28 -3.04 9.31
C ARG A 46 2.68 -4.51 9.09
N CYS A 47 3.20 -4.83 7.92
CA CYS A 47 3.74 -6.17 7.62
C CYS A 47 4.89 -6.55 8.56
N HIS A 48 5.77 -5.59 8.84
CA HIS A 48 6.87 -5.77 9.79
C HIS A 48 6.37 -6.00 11.22
N GLU A 49 5.35 -5.27 11.69
CA GLU A 49 4.74 -5.43 13.01
C GLU A 49 4.19 -6.84 13.25
N VAL A 50 3.58 -7.45 12.22
CA VAL A 50 2.95 -8.79 12.32
C VAL A 50 3.86 -9.93 11.83
N GLY A 51 5.05 -9.61 11.31
CA GLY A 51 6.00 -10.60 10.79
C GLY A 51 5.54 -11.32 9.52
N SER A 52 4.66 -10.71 8.72
CA SER A 52 4.11 -11.30 7.48
C SER A 52 4.14 -10.31 6.32
N TRP A 53 4.77 -10.72 5.22
CA TRP A 53 4.82 -9.99 3.96
C TRP A 53 3.74 -10.41 2.96
N LYS A 54 2.77 -11.21 3.41
CA LYS A 54 1.61 -11.58 2.61
C LYS A 54 0.49 -10.60 2.93
N VAL A 55 -0.01 -9.94 1.89
CA VAL A 55 -1.10 -8.97 1.97
C VAL A 55 -2.12 -9.30 0.89
N THR A 56 -3.39 -9.33 1.26
CA THR A 56 -4.50 -9.57 0.33
C THR A 56 -5.21 -8.26 -0.03
N ASP A 57 -6.08 -8.32 -1.04
CA ASP A 57 -6.95 -7.19 -1.39
C ASP A 57 -7.80 -6.71 -0.20
N ASP A 58 -8.31 -7.64 0.61
CA ASP A 58 -9.11 -7.34 1.81
C ASP A 58 -8.28 -6.64 2.90
N ASP A 59 -7.03 -7.06 3.08
CA ASP A 59 -6.10 -6.39 3.99
C ASP A 59 -5.83 -4.95 3.55
N LEU A 60 -5.56 -4.73 2.25
CA LEU A 60 -5.34 -3.38 1.71
C LEU A 60 -6.60 -2.52 1.81
N CYS A 61 -7.79 -3.09 1.61
CA CYS A 61 -9.06 -2.39 1.81
C CYS A 61 -9.26 -1.93 3.26
N LYS A 62 -8.71 -2.65 4.25
CA LYS A 62 -8.75 -2.26 5.67
C LYS A 62 -7.65 -1.26 6.03
N LEU A 63 -6.47 -1.44 5.47
CA LEU A 63 -5.31 -0.57 5.72
C LEU A 63 -5.46 0.81 5.08
N PHE A 64 -6.17 0.94 3.97
CA PHE A 64 -6.34 2.22 3.31
C PHE A 64 -7.08 3.27 4.16
N PRO A 65 -8.26 2.98 4.76
CA PRO A 65 -8.88 3.88 5.73
C PRO A 65 -7.97 4.26 6.89
N GLU A 66 -7.25 3.28 7.49
CA GLU A 66 -6.31 3.56 8.58
C GLU A 66 -5.19 4.52 8.15
N PHE A 67 -4.69 4.37 6.92
CA PHE A 67 -3.71 5.27 6.33
C PHE A 67 -4.28 6.69 6.17
N ILE A 68 -5.52 6.82 5.69
CA ILE A 68 -6.18 8.12 5.53
C ILE A 68 -6.34 8.81 6.89
N ASP A 69 -6.74 8.10 7.94
CA ASP A 69 -6.87 8.67 9.28
C ASP A 69 -5.52 9.18 9.81
N ARG A 70 -4.42 8.48 9.50
CA ARG A 70 -3.05 8.87 9.88
C ARG A 70 -2.44 9.99 9.03
N LEU A 71 -2.98 10.27 7.83
CA LEU A 71 -2.45 11.34 6.99
C LEU A 71 -2.52 12.71 7.66
N GLY A 72 -3.48 12.92 8.58
CA GLY A 72 -3.61 14.16 9.35
C GLY A 72 -2.62 14.28 10.51
N GLU A 73 -1.94 13.20 10.89
CA GLU A 73 -0.99 13.15 12.00
C GLU A 73 0.48 13.38 11.55
N TRP A 74 0.72 13.54 10.24
CA TRP A 74 2.04 13.53 9.58
C TRP A 74 2.43 14.83 8.85
#